data_AF-A0A376ZE21-F1
#
_entry.id   AF-A0A376ZE21-F1
#
_cell.length_a   1.000
_cell.length_b   1.000
_cell.length_c   1.000
_cell.angle_alpha   90.00
_cell.angle_beta   90.00
_cell.angle_gamma   90.00
#
_symmetry.space_group_name_H-M   'P 1'
#
loop_
_entity.id
_entity.type
_entity.pdbx_description
1 polymer ?
#
loop_
_entity_poly.entity_id
_entity_poly.type
_entity_poly.pdbx_seq_one_letter_code
_entity_poly.pdbx_strand_id
1 'polypeptide(L)' 'MAWTIQKPYRGKHKILVIAADERYLPTDNGKLFSTGNHPIETLLPLYHLHAAGFEFEVATISGLMTKF' A
#
# COMPACT_ATOMS: atom_id res chain seq x y z
N MET A 1 6.07 6.79 -22.26
CA MET A 1 6.61 8.04 -21.68
C MET A 1 6.17 8.11 -20.23
N ALA A 2 7.08 7.92 -19.27
CA ALA A 2 6.82 8.19 -17.86
C ALA A 2 7.32 9.60 -17.55
N TRP A 3 6.50 10.41 -16.89
CA TRP A 3 6.92 11.74 -16.42
C TRP A 3 8.05 11.57 -15.41
N THR A 4 9.19 12.23 -15.65
CA THR A 4 10.35 12.17 -14.76
C THR A 4 10.23 13.24 -13.69
N ILE A 5 10.37 12.86 -12.42
CA ILE A 5 10.49 13.82 -11.31
C ILE A 5 11.85 14.51 -11.43
N GLN A 6 11.85 15.82 -11.73
CA GLN A 6 13.09 16.55 -12.04
C GLN A 6 14.04 16.70 -10.84
N LYS A 7 13.49 16.72 -9.62
CA LYS A 7 14.25 16.87 -8.38
C LYS A 7 13.76 15.84 -7.36
N PRO A 8 14.17 14.56 -7.48
CA PRO A 8 13.77 13.54 -6.53
C PRO A 8 14.41 13.79 -5.16
N TYR A 9 13.74 13.32 -4.11
CA TYR A 9 14.27 13.30 -2.76
C TYR A 9 15.52 12.40 -2.70
N ARG A 10 16.53 12.86 -1.97
CA ARG A 10 17.82 12.15 -1.78
C ARG A 10 18.17 11.95 -0.31
N GLY A 11 17.24 12.23 0.60
CA GLY A 11 17.44 11.99 2.02
C GLY A 11 17.13 10.53 2.39
N LYS A 12 17.00 10.26 3.69
CA LYS A 12 16.89 8.91 4.25
C LYS A 12 15.49 8.50 4.72
N HIS A 13 14.51 9.39 4.58
CA HIS A 13 13.15 9.12 5.05
C HIS A 13 12.44 8.15 4.13
N LYS A 14 11.60 7.31 4.71
CA LYS A 14 10.78 6.31 4.03
C LYS A 14 9.31 6.52 4.34
N ILE A 15 8.44 5.89 3.57
CA ILE A 15 7.00 5.82 3.81
C ILE A 15 6.69 4.51 4.55
N LEU A 16 6.06 4.59 5.72
CA LEU A 16 5.50 3.44 6.39
C LEU A 16 4.09 3.18 5.87
N VAL A 17 3.88 2.03 5.25
CA VAL A 17 2.58 1.59 4.74
C VAL A 17 1.98 0.63 5.76
N ILE A 18 0.84 1.00 6.34
CA ILE A 18 0.06 0.10 7.19
C ILE A 18 -1.01 -0.53 6.31
N ALA A 19 -0.88 -1.82 6.04
CA ALA A 19 -1.76 -2.55 5.13
C ALA A 19 -2.64 -3.56 5.88
N ALA A 20 -3.76 -3.94 5.27
CA ALA A 20 -4.63 -4.98 5.81
C ALA A 20 -4.02 -6.39 5.65
N ASP A 21 -4.06 -7.18 6.71
CA ASP A 21 -3.66 -8.60 6.75
C ASP A 21 -4.86 -9.57 6.77
N GLU A 22 -6.10 -9.05 6.82
CA GLU A 22 -7.34 -9.82 6.70
C GLU A 22 -8.02 -9.59 5.32
N ARG A 23 -8.58 -10.66 4.76
CA ARG A 23 -9.27 -10.68 3.46
C ARG A 23 -10.79 -10.78 3.61
N TYR A 24 -11.29 -11.41 4.66
CA TYR A 24 -12.71 -11.75 4.76
C TYR A 24 -13.42 -10.85 5.76
N LEU A 25 -14.24 -9.95 5.24
CA LEU A 25 -15.04 -9.03 6.05
C LEU A 25 -16.45 -9.62 6.27
N PRO A 26 -16.89 -9.86 7.52
CA PRO A 26 -18.26 -10.26 7.81
C PRO A 26 -19.27 -9.16 7.45
N THR A 27 -20.37 -9.54 6.82
CA THR A 27 -21.49 -8.64 6.48
C THR A 27 -22.73 -8.93 7.34
N ASP A 28 -23.69 -8.02 7.34
CA ASP A 28 -24.93 -8.07 8.13
C ASP A 28 -25.81 -9.31 7.85
N ASN A 29 -25.73 -9.85 6.64
CA ASN A 29 -26.39 -11.07 6.20
C ASN A 29 -25.63 -12.37 6.55
N GLY A 30 -24.54 -12.28 7.32
CA GLY A 30 -23.74 -13.43 7.76
C GLY A 30 -22.80 -14.03 6.72
N LYS A 31 -22.71 -13.46 5.52
CA LYS A 31 -21.72 -13.85 4.51
C LYS A 31 -20.38 -13.14 4.74
N LEU A 32 -19.33 -13.64 4.10
CA LEU A 32 -18.02 -13.01 4.07
C LEU A 32 -17.81 -12.32 2.72
N PHE A 33 -17.48 -11.04 2.75
CA PHE A 33 -16.98 -10.33 1.59
C PHE A 33 -15.48 -10.59 1.43
N SER A 34 -15.08 -11.21 0.31
CA SER A 34 -13.67 -11.38 -0.05
C SER A 34 -13.12 -10.06 -0.56
N THR A 35 -12.36 -9.39 0.27
CA THR A 35 -11.80 -8.05 0.07
C THR A 35 -10.30 -8.03 0.41
N GLY A 36 -9.71 -6.85 0.52
CA GLY A 36 -8.30 -6.62 0.78
C GLY A 36 -7.93 -5.17 0.52
N ASN A 37 -6.63 -4.88 0.52
CA ASN A 37 -6.15 -3.59 0.08
C ASN A 37 -6.49 -3.43 -1.41
N HIS A 38 -7.08 -2.30 -1.80
CA HIS A 38 -7.36 -2.06 -3.22
C HIS A 38 -6.03 -1.83 -3.95
N PRO A 39 -5.67 -2.64 -4.97
CA PRO A 39 -4.35 -2.61 -5.59
C PRO A 39 -4.03 -1.26 -6.23
N ILE A 40 -4.99 -0.64 -6.92
CA ILE A 40 -4.80 0.68 -7.54
C ILE A 40 -4.64 1.78 -6.49
N GLU A 41 -5.48 1.79 -5.45
CA GLU A 41 -5.40 2.79 -4.37
C GLU A 41 -4.09 2.67 -3.57
N THR A 42 -3.51 1.46 -3.49
CA THR A 42 -2.24 1.23 -2.81
C THR A 42 -1.05 1.54 -3.72
N LEU A 43 -1.02 0.94 -4.92
CA LEU A 43 0.17 0.93 -5.76
C LEU A 43 0.35 2.21 -6.57
N LEU A 44 -0.73 2.91 -6.96
CA LEU A 44 -0.59 4.14 -7.75
C LEU A 44 0.04 5.28 -6.93
N PRO A 45 -0.37 5.55 -5.68
CA PRO A 45 0.33 6.53 -4.84
C PRO A 45 1.77 6.12 -4.53
N LEU A 46 2.01 4.83 -4.22
CA LEU A 46 3.37 4.33 -3.97
C LEU A 46 4.27 4.44 -5.20
N TYR A 47 3.72 4.23 -6.41
CA TYR A 47 4.46 4.45 -7.65
C TYR A 47 4.95 5.89 -7.78
N HIS A 48 4.10 6.88 -7.48
CA HIS A 48 4.49 8.29 -7.51
C HIS A 48 5.53 8.64 -6.43
N LEU A 49 5.37 8.11 -5.21
CA LEU A 49 6.31 8.34 -4.10
C LEU A 49 7.67 7.68 -4.38
N HIS A 50 7.68 6.47 -4.93
CA HIS A 50 8.88 5.79 -5.40
C HIS A 50 9.59 6.62 -6.47
N ALA A 51 8.86 7.08 -7.49
CA ALA A 51 9.41 7.92 -8.55
C ALA A 51 9.96 9.25 -8.02
N ALA A 52 9.43 9.75 -6.89
CA ALA A 52 9.92 10.92 -6.18
C ALA A 52 11.13 10.65 -5.27
N GLY A 53 11.62 9.42 -5.17
CA GLY A 53 12.83 9.05 -4.41
C GLY A 53 12.57 8.57 -2.98
N PHE A 54 11.34 8.17 -2.65
CA PHE A 54 11.03 7.59 -1.34
C PHE A 54 10.93 6.07 -1.42
N GLU A 55 11.68 5.40 -0.56
CA GLU A 55 11.51 3.96 -0.27
C GLU A 55 10.35 3.74 0.69
N PHE A 56 9.88 2.49 0.79
CA PHE A 56 8.75 2.11 1.64
C PHE A 56 9.06 0.88 2.49
N GLU A 57 8.42 0.85 3.65
CA GLU A 57 8.34 -0.31 4.52
C GLU A 57 6.87 -0.64 4.74
N VAL A 58 6.51 -1.92 4.68
CA VAL A 58 5.12 -2.38 4.85
C VAL A 58 5.00 -3.07 6.20
N ALA A 59 4.00 -2.67 6.97
CA ALA A 59 3.62 -3.29 8.22
C ALA A 59 2.14 -3.67 8.20
N THR A 60 1.81 -4.72 8.93
CA THR A 60 0.44 -5.12 9.24
C THR A 60 0.35 -5.25 10.76
N ILE A 61 -0.85 -5.25 11.32
CA ILE A 61 -1.02 -5.28 12.79
C ILE A 61 -0.44 -6.57 13.38
N SER A 62 -0.64 -7.71 12.70
CA SER A 62 -0.20 -9.02 13.17
C SER A 62 1.18 -9.44 12.66
N GLY A 63 1.73 -8.77 11.65
CA GLY A 63 2.92 -9.22 10.92
C GLY A 63 2.63 -10.30 9.86
N LEU A 64 1.37 -10.70 9.68
CA LEU A 64 0.97 -11.56 8.56
C LEU A 64 1.02 -10.79 7.23
N MET A 65 1.09 -11.55 6.13
CA MET A 65 1.18 -10.98 4.79
C MET A 65 -0.04 -10.13 4.43
N THR A 66 0.21 -8.97 3.85
CA THR A 66 -0.77 -8.11 3.18
C THR A 66 -1.70 -8.89 2.25
N LYS A 67 -3.00 -8.55 2.25
CA LYS A 67 -4.00 -9.14 1.35
C LYS A 67 -4.45 -8.13 0.29
N PHE A 68 -4.59 -8.58 -0.94
CA PHE A 68 -5.23 -7.86 -2.05
C PHE A 68 -6.42 -8.67 -2.55
#